data_AF-A0A1I0HPH9-F1
#
_entry.id   AF-A0A1I0HPH9-F1
#
_cell.length_a   1.000
_cell.length_b   1.000
_cell.length_c   1.000
_cell.angle_alpha   90.00
_cell.angle_beta   90.00
_cell.angle_gamma   90.00
#
_symmetry.space_group_name_H-M   'P 1'
#
loop_
_entity.id
_entity.type
_entity.pdbx_description
1 polymer ?
#
loop_
_entity_poly.entity_id
_entity_poly.type
_entity_poly.pdbx_seq_one_letter_code
_entity_poly.pdbx_strand_id
1 'polypeptide(L)' 'MSAWFDRIKRFYDTIGSDGERLWGIERVKRAVETNTITEDEYKQITGKDYAE' A
#
# COMPACT_ATOMS: atom_id res chain seq x y z
N MET A 1 8.01 -12.04 3.44
CA MET A 1 7.05 -11.10 2.81
C MET A 1 5.66 -11.71 2.91
N SER A 2 4.70 -10.93 3.38
CA SER A 2 3.33 -11.37 3.61
C SER A 2 2.59 -11.54 2.28
N ALA A 3 1.69 -12.51 2.14
CA ALA A 3 0.86 -12.63 0.93
C ALA A 3 0.03 -11.36 0.64
N TRP A 4 -0.29 -10.62 1.71
CA TRP A 4 -0.96 -9.33 1.62
C TRP A 4 -0.08 -8.20 1.08
N PHE A 5 1.22 -8.21 1.37
CA PHE A 5 2.14 -7.20 0.84
C PHE A 5 2.15 -7.20 -0.68
N ASP A 6 2.34 -8.38 -1.29
CA ASP A 6 2.41 -8.51 -2.75
C ASP A 6 1.09 -8.06 -3.40
N ARG A 7 -0.03 -8.40 -2.76
CA ARG A 7 -1.37 -8.01 -3.20
C ARG A 7 -1.57 -6.49 -3.12
N ILE A 8 -1.25 -5.87 -1.99
CA ILE A 8 -1.41 -4.41 -1.80
C ILE A 8 -0.47 -3.65 -2.73
N LYS A 9 0.79 -4.09 -2.85
CA LYS A 9 1.74 -3.52 -3.80
C LYS A 9 1.18 -3.54 -5.21
N ARG A 10 0.65 -4.69 -5.66
CA ARG A 10 0.03 -4.80 -6.98
C ARG A 10 -1.13 -3.84 -7.16
N PHE A 11 -2.02 -3.69 -6.16
CA PHE A 11 -3.12 -2.71 -6.25
C PHE A 11 -2.64 -1.26 -6.24
N TYR A 12 -1.58 -0.95 -5.51
CA TYR A 12 -0.99 0.38 -5.47
C TYR A 12 -0.29 0.75 -6.79
N ASP A 13 0.44 -0.20 -7.39
CA ASP A 13 1.10 -0.04 -8.70
C ASP A 13 0.11 -0.07 -9.87
N THR A 14 -1.07 -0.67 -9.69
CA THR A 14 -2.06 -0.74 -10.78
C THR A 14 -2.74 0.60 -10.96
N ILE A 15 -2.58 1.18 -12.15
CA ILE A 15 -3.28 2.38 -12.60
C ILE A 15 -4.52 1.94 -13.39
N GLY A 16 -5.69 2.42 -12.97
CA GLY A 16 -6.96 2.20 -13.65
C GLY A 16 -7.08 3.00 -14.95
N SER A 17 -8.12 2.71 -15.73
CA SER A 17 -8.39 3.39 -17.01
C SER A 17 -8.58 4.91 -16.87
N ASP A 18 -8.95 5.37 -15.67
CA ASP A 18 -9.11 6.79 -15.34
C ASP A 18 -7.77 7.51 -15.07
N GLY A 19 -6.64 6.79 -15.15
CA GLY A 19 -5.30 7.34 -14.91
C GLY A 19 -4.90 7.42 -13.43
N GLU A 20 -5.77 6.99 -12.52
CA GLU A 20 -5.52 6.95 -11.08
C GLU A 20 -5.13 5.56 -10.59
N ARG A 21 -4.38 5.48 -9.49
CA ARG A 21 -4.05 4.20 -8.85
C ARG A 21 -5.31 3.57 -8.26
N LEU A 22 -5.46 2.25 -8.42
CA LEU A 22 -6.57 1.50 -7.80
C LEU A 22 -6.56 1.63 -6.27
N TRP A 23 -5.38 1.76 -5.66
CA TRP A 23 -5.22 2.03 -4.23
C TRP A 23 -4.42 3.32 -4.01
N GLY A 24 -5.03 4.26 -3.29
CA GLY A 24 -4.35 5.43 -2.75
C GLY A 24 -3.55 5.13 -1.48
N ILE A 25 -2.70 6.08 -1.09
CA ILE A 25 -1.83 6.00 0.09
C ILE A 25 -2.64 5.75 1.36
N GLU A 26 -3.81 6.40 1.51
CA GLU A 26 -4.69 6.22 2.68
C GLU A 26 -5.14 4.77 2.86
N ARG A 27 -5.36 4.06 1.75
CA ARG A 27 -5.78 2.65 1.79
C ARG A 27 -4.64 1.72 2.21
N VAL A 28 -3.41 2.05 1.79
CA VAL A 28 -2.20 1.35 2.29
C VAL A 28 -1.97 1.68 3.77
N LYS A 29 -2.22 2.92 4.20
CA LYS A 29 -2.11 3.37 5.60
C LYS A 29 -3.06 2.56 6.49
N ARG A 30 -4.31 2.41 6.06
CA ARG A 30 -5.31 1.58 6.75
C ARG A 30 -4.90 0.12 6.88
N ALA A 31 -4.18 -0.42 5.90
CA ALA A 31 -3.67 -1.80 5.97
C ALA A 31 -2.61 -1.97 7.07
N VAL A 32 -1.87 -0.91 7.41
CA VAL A 32 -0.98 -0.89 8.59
C VAL A 32 -1.82 -0.88 9.87
N GLU A 33 -2.82 -0.01 9.95
CA GLU A 33 -3.71 0.09 11.12
C GLU A 33 -4.44 -1.23 11.42
N THR A 34 -4.82 -1.99 10.38
CA THR A 34 -5.46 -3.30 10.51
C THR A 34 -4.47 -4.45 10.70
N ASN A 35 -3.18 -4.17 10.95
CA ASN A 35 -2.10 -5.17 11.07
C ASN A 35 -2.02 -6.13 9.86
N THR A 36 -2.45 -5.68 8.69
CA THR A 36 -2.41 -6.46 7.44
C THR A 36 -1.02 -6.42 6.81
N ILE A 37 -0.32 -5.30 6.99
CA ILE A 37 1.09 -5.10 6.65
C ILE A 37 1.77 -4.31 7.78
N THR A 38 3.09 -4.34 7.79
CA THR A 38 3.92 -3.55 8.71
C THR A 38 4.21 -2.14 8.17
N GLU A 39 4.69 -1.25 9.04
CA GLU A 39 5.15 0.10 8.65
C GLU A 39 6.30 0.04 7.63
N ASP A 40 7.19 -0.96 7.73
CA ASP A 40 8.26 -1.21 6.77
C ASP A 40 7.70 -1.61 5.39
N GLU A 41 6.71 -2.51 5.37
CA GLU A 41 6.01 -2.90 4.15
C GLU A 41 5.26 -1.70 3.51
N TYR A 42 4.66 -0.82 4.32
CA TYR A 42 4.08 0.43 3.84
C TYR A 42 5.10 1.33 3.16
N LYS A 43 6.29 1.48 3.74
CA LYS A 43 7.40 2.24 3.17
C LYS A 43 7.89 1.63 1.86
N GLN A 44 7.96 0.30 1.78
CA GLN A 44 8.32 -0.40 0.55
C GLN A 44 7.26 -0.24 -0.57
N ILE A 45 5.97 -0.16 -0.23
CA ILE A 45 4.88 0.02 -1.19
C ILE A 45 4.79 1.47 -1.67
N THR A 46 4.82 2.42 -0.74
CA THR A 46 4.49 3.83 -1.02
C THR A 46 5.73 4.70 -1.22
N GLY A 47 6.91 4.24 -0.79
CA GLY A 47 8.14 5.02 -0.73
C GLY A 47 8.15 6.08 0.37
N LYS A 48 7.14 6.14 1.24
CA LYS A 48 7.00 7.13 2.32
C LYS A 48 7.06 6.48 3.68
N ASP A 49 7.60 7.19 4.67
CA ASP A 49 7.49 6.75 6.06
C ASP A 49 6.03 6.86 6.54
N TYR A 50 5.58 5.88 7.33
CA TYR A 50 4.21 5.84 7.86
C TYR A 50 3.92 6.99 8.85
N ALA A 51 4.97 7.47 9.52
CA ALA A 51 4.92 8.51 10.53
C ALA A 51 4.93 9.95 9.97
N GLU A 52 5.06 10.13 8.65
CA GLU A 52 4.89 11.42 7.94
C GLU A 52 3.43 11.67 7.54
#